data_AF-A0A1S8XP03-F1
#
_entry.id   AF-A0A1S8XP03-F1
#
_cell.length_a   1.000
_cell.length_b   1.000
_cell.length_c   1.000
_cell.angle_alpha   90.00
_cell.angle_beta   90.00
_cell.angle_gamma   90.00
#
_symmetry.space_group_name_H-M   'P 1'
#
loop_
_entity.id
_entity.type
_entity.pdbx_description
1 polymer ?
#
loop_
_entity_poly.entity_id
_entity_poly.type
_entity_poly.pdbx_seq_one_letter_code
_entity_poly.pdbx_strand_id
1 'polypeptide(L)'
;MFGRIAAVTGAAALVFTGLSGPAGAAERQAGSAAAPGLGATAVTCGNAAWPHENWDTGSGKTTRQAAVHTGPYGDCAITAYLPTGTQVTFDCYTINDYGNTWTWVRDPRGASIGWVYDEYLNPKGAMTLCPKY
;
A
#
# COMPACT_ATOMS: atom_id res chain seq x y z
N MET A 1 34.70 6.35 13.62
CA MET A 1 35.94 6.83 12.99
C MET A 1 35.60 8.11 12.25
N PHE A 2 35.96 9.26 12.82
CA PHE A 2 35.67 10.57 12.25
C PHE A 2 36.71 10.88 11.16
N GLY A 3 36.26 11.14 9.94
CA GLY A 3 37.09 11.65 8.84
C GLY A 3 36.56 13.01 8.38
N ARG A 4 37.29 14.07 8.77
CA ARG A 4 37.16 15.43 8.22
C ARG A 4 37.98 15.51 6.93
N ILE A 5 37.53 16.29 5.94
CA ILE A 5 38.29 17.14 4.97
C ILE A 5 37.18 17.91 4.21
N ALA A 6 36.89 19.17 4.51
CA ALA A 6 37.59 20.43 4.17
C ALA A 6 37.46 20.86 2.69
N ALA A 7 37.02 22.11 2.54
CA ALA A 7 36.50 22.82 1.37
C ALA A 7 37.45 22.98 0.18
N VAL A 8 36.87 23.19 -1.00
CA VAL A 8 37.47 23.99 -2.09
C VAL A 8 36.51 25.10 -2.48
N THR A 9 36.99 26.32 -2.29
CA THR A 9 36.47 27.61 -2.77
C THR A 9 36.62 27.72 -4.29
N GLY A 10 35.61 28.28 -4.96
CA GLY A 10 35.71 28.63 -6.37
C GLY A 10 34.52 29.47 -6.83
N ALA A 11 34.64 30.80 -6.70
CA ALA A 11 33.68 31.75 -7.24
C ALA A 11 33.84 31.85 -8.77
N ALA A 12 32.73 31.76 -9.50
CA ALA A 12 32.65 32.23 -10.88
C ALA A 12 31.27 32.85 -11.11
N ALA A 13 31.18 34.16 -10.89
CA ALA A 13 30.06 34.98 -11.33
C ALA A 13 30.17 35.15 -12.85
N LEU A 14 29.24 34.55 -13.60
CA LEU A 14 29.09 34.82 -15.03
C LEU A 14 27.84 35.68 -15.22
N VAL A 15 28.09 36.96 -15.48
CA VAL A 15 27.09 37.96 -15.88
C VAL A 15 26.76 37.71 -17.35
N PHE A 16 25.55 37.25 -17.64
CA PHE A 16 25.04 37.17 -19.01
C PHE A 16 24.08 38.34 -19.27
N THR A 17 24.60 39.35 -19.97
CA THR A 17 23.84 40.38 -20.68
C THR A 17 23.03 39.74 -21.82
N GLY A 18 21.72 39.99 -21.86
CA GLY A 18 20.78 39.31 -22.76
C GLY A 18 20.72 39.81 -24.20
N LEU A 19 19.82 39.21 -25.00
CA LEU A 19 18.80 39.85 -25.87
C LEU A 19 18.09 38.78 -26.74
N SER A 20 16.75 38.80 -26.69
CA SER A 20 15.81 38.63 -27.83
C SER A 20 15.49 37.24 -28.43
N GLY A 21 14.29 36.72 -28.07
CA GLY A 21 13.28 36.11 -28.98
C GLY A 21 13.10 34.58 -28.95
N PRO A 22 11.95 34.02 -29.42
CA PRO A 22 10.56 34.52 -29.45
C PRO A 22 9.72 33.92 -28.29
N ALA A 23 8.53 34.48 -28.06
CA ALA A 23 7.59 34.08 -27.01
C ALA A 23 7.09 32.63 -27.17
N GLY A 24 7.85 31.67 -26.65
CA GLY A 24 7.33 30.39 -26.19
C GLY A 24 6.76 30.58 -24.79
N ALA A 25 5.46 30.35 -24.62
CA ALA A 25 4.81 30.35 -23.32
C ALA A 25 5.56 29.39 -22.40
N ALA A 26 6.31 29.94 -21.45
CA ALA A 26 6.86 29.19 -20.33
C ALA A 26 5.66 28.71 -19.52
N GLU A 27 5.30 27.45 -19.72
CA GLU A 27 4.37 26.72 -18.88
C GLU A 27 4.89 26.83 -17.45
N ARG A 28 4.17 27.60 -16.64
CA ARG A 28 4.47 27.68 -15.21
C ARG A 28 4.32 26.27 -14.68
N GLN A 29 5.43 25.65 -14.31
CA GLN A 29 5.43 24.47 -13.49
C GLN A 29 4.79 24.84 -12.15
N ALA A 30 3.46 24.72 -12.10
CA ALA A 30 2.71 24.78 -10.87
C ALA A 30 3.11 23.52 -10.09
N GLY A 31 3.97 23.72 -9.09
CA GLY A 31 4.12 22.75 -8.04
C GLY A 31 2.75 22.58 -7.39
N SER A 32 2.04 21.51 -7.73
CA SER A 32 0.88 21.07 -6.98
C SER A 32 1.35 20.66 -5.60
N ALA A 33 1.39 21.62 -4.68
CA ALA A 33 1.30 21.35 -3.27
C ALA A 33 -0.09 20.73 -3.05
N ALA A 34 -0.14 19.40 -2.97
CA ALA A 34 -1.34 18.71 -2.54
C ALA A 34 -1.69 19.21 -1.14
N ALA A 35 -2.79 19.95 -1.03
CA ALA A 35 -3.37 20.24 0.28
C ALA A 35 -3.76 18.91 0.93
N PRO A 36 -3.46 18.69 2.23
CA PRO A 36 -4.03 17.55 2.92
C PRO A 36 -5.55 17.74 2.95
N GLY A 37 -6.26 16.93 2.17
CA GLY A 37 -7.70 16.87 2.18
C GLY A 37 -8.17 16.39 3.56
N LEU A 38 -8.79 17.28 4.32
CA LEU A 38 -9.58 16.92 5.49
C LEU A 38 -10.88 16.28 4.97
N GLY A 39 -10.93 14.95 4.91
CA GLY A 39 -12.15 14.24 4.55
C GLY A 39 -11.98 12.84 3.97
N ALA A 40 -11.24 11.96 4.64
CA ALA A 40 -11.42 10.52 4.49
C ALA A 40 -11.11 9.89 5.85
N THR A 41 -11.99 9.04 6.38
CA THR A 41 -11.53 8.07 7.37
C THR A 41 -10.58 7.14 6.61
N ALA A 42 -9.28 7.42 6.72
CA ALA A 42 -8.29 6.55 6.14
C ALA A 42 -8.39 5.23 6.90
N VAL A 43 -8.70 4.13 6.19
CA VAL A 43 -8.66 2.79 6.78
C VAL A 43 -7.31 2.64 7.48
N THR A 44 -7.32 2.39 8.78
CA THR A 44 -6.09 2.30 9.57
C THR A 44 -5.19 1.23 8.96
N CYS A 45 -3.95 1.56 8.61
CA CYS A 45 -3.01 0.56 8.16
C CYS A 45 -2.23 -0.04 9.34
N GLY A 46 -1.81 -1.29 9.18
CA GLY A 46 -0.96 -1.98 10.15
C GLY A 46 -1.68 -3.15 10.79
N ASN A 47 -0.95 -4.26 10.88
CA ASN A 47 -1.52 -5.54 11.28
C ASN A 47 -2.19 -5.48 12.67
N ALA A 48 -1.57 -4.77 13.61
CA ALA A 48 -2.06 -4.65 14.98
C ALA A 48 -3.41 -3.93 15.10
N ALA A 49 -3.82 -3.14 14.10
CA ALA A 49 -5.12 -2.47 14.10
C ALA A 49 -6.27 -3.39 13.69
N TRP A 50 -5.98 -4.56 13.14
CA TRP A 50 -6.97 -5.48 12.59
C TRP A 50 -6.79 -6.86 13.22
N PRO A 51 -7.60 -7.19 14.24
CA PRO A 51 -7.61 -8.51 14.82
C PRO A 51 -7.93 -9.55 13.76
N HIS A 52 -7.15 -10.62 13.73
CA HIS A 52 -7.40 -11.81 12.94
C HIS A 52 -6.94 -13.02 13.74
N GLU A 53 -7.76 -14.04 13.73
CA GLU A 53 -7.39 -15.36 14.23
C GLU A 53 -8.15 -16.40 13.39
N ASN A 54 -7.80 -17.67 13.55
CA ASN A 54 -8.38 -18.79 12.82
C ASN A 54 -9.83 -19.09 13.25
N TRP A 55 -10.76 -18.21 12.86
CA TRP A 55 -12.20 -18.30 13.14
C TRP A 55 -12.99 -18.95 11.98
N ASP A 56 -12.37 -19.05 10.82
CA ASP A 56 -12.86 -19.71 9.62
C ASP A 56 -12.09 -21.03 9.39
N THR A 57 -12.72 -22.02 8.75
CA THR A 57 -12.06 -23.28 8.38
C THR A 57 -11.90 -23.44 6.87
N GLY A 58 -12.27 -22.39 6.14
CA GLY A 58 -12.27 -22.28 4.70
C GLY A 58 -10.88 -22.14 4.13
N SER A 59 -10.81 -22.48 2.85
CA SER A 59 -9.61 -22.33 2.06
C SER A 59 -9.99 -21.99 0.64
N GLY A 60 -9.02 -21.50 -0.12
CA GLY A 60 -9.26 -21.11 -1.48
C GLY A 60 -7.99 -21.03 -2.29
N LYS A 61 -8.14 -20.39 -3.44
CA LYS A 61 -7.03 -20.05 -4.33
C LYS A 61 -7.13 -18.61 -4.78
N THR A 62 -5.99 -17.99 -5.04
CA THR A 62 -5.95 -16.69 -5.72
C THR A 62 -6.43 -16.84 -7.17
N THR A 63 -7.28 -15.93 -7.62
CA THR A 63 -7.82 -15.90 -8.99
C THR A 63 -6.94 -15.11 -9.96
N ARG A 64 -6.05 -14.28 -9.41
CA ARG A 64 -5.03 -13.50 -10.12
C ARG A 64 -3.83 -13.28 -9.21
N GLN A 65 -2.79 -12.58 -9.69
CA GLN A 65 -1.74 -12.09 -8.79
C GLN A 65 -2.36 -11.18 -7.74
N ALA A 66 -2.24 -11.57 -6.47
CA ALA A 66 -2.86 -10.88 -5.35
C ALA A 66 -1.78 -10.19 -4.51
N ALA A 67 -1.92 -8.87 -4.35
CA ALA A 67 -1.12 -8.13 -3.37
C ALA A 67 -1.60 -8.47 -1.97
N VAL A 68 -0.65 -8.68 -1.07
CA VAL A 68 -0.91 -8.93 0.35
C VAL A 68 -0.55 -7.68 1.12
N HIS A 69 -1.48 -7.17 1.92
CA HIS A 69 -1.36 -5.89 2.58
C HIS A 69 -1.22 -6.03 4.11
N THR A 70 -0.64 -5.02 4.74
CA THR A 70 -0.57 -4.89 6.20
C THR A 70 -1.91 -4.51 6.85
N GLY A 71 -2.95 -4.24 6.06
CA GLY A 71 -4.31 -3.89 6.51
C GLY A 71 -5.31 -4.08 5.36
N PRO A 72 -6.63 -4.04 5.64
CA PRO A 72 -7.69 -4.31 4.67
C PRO A 72 -7.97 -3.10 3.77
N TYR A 73 -6.92 -2.57 3.13
CA TYR A 73 -7.02 -1.46 2.20
C TYR A 73 -5.85 -1.45 1.22
N GLY A 74 -6.15 -1.13 -0.05
CA GLY A 74 -5.19 -1.20 -1.15
C GLY A 74 -4.00 -0.24 -1.01
N ASP A 75 -4.17 0.86 -0.27
CA ASP A 75 -3.08 1.82 -0.01
C ASP A 75 -2.20 1.42 1.18
N CYS A 76 -2.59 0.39 1.94
CA CYS A 76 -1.73 -0.15 2.99
C CYS A 76 -0.50 -0.84 2.38
N ALA A 77 0.61 -0.84 3.10
CA ALA A 77 1.87 -1.40 2.63
C ALA A 77 1.71 -2.86 2.18
N ILE A 78 2.35 -3.20 1.06
CA ILE A 78 2.36 -4.56 0.52
C ILE A 78 3.50 -5.34 1.16
N THR A 79 3.20 -6.51 1.72
CA THR A 79 4.19 -7.41 2.35
C THR A 79 4.65 -8.51 1.40
N ALA A 80 3.79 -8.93 0.47
CA ALA A 80 4.06 -9.99 -0.49
C ALA A 80 3.13 -9.91 -1.71
N TYR A 81 3.48 -10.68 -2.75
CA TYR A 81 2.58 -10.97 -3.85
C TYR A 81 2.37 -12.47 -3.95
N LEU A 82 1.12 -12.91 -3.94
CA LEU A 82 0.76 -14.29 -4.21
C LEU A 82 0.55 -14.46 -5.71
N PRO A 83 1.24 -15.43 -6.37
CA PRO A 83 0.94 -15.81 -7.74
C PRO A 83 -0.53 -16.22 -7.93
N THR A 84 -1.01 -16.23 -9.17
CA THR A 84 -2.32 -16.81 -9.50
C THR A 84 -2.36 -18.31 -9.17
N GLY A 85 -3.48 -18.79 -8.61
CA GLY A 85 -3.68 -20.20 -8.27
C GLY A 85 -3.04 -20.65 -6.94
N THR A 86 -2.39 -19.73 -6.22
CA THR A 86 -1.79 -20.01 -4.91
C THR A 86 -2.86 -20.45 -3.92
N GLN A 87 -2.65 -21.61 -3.30
CA GLN A 87 -3.50 -22.13 -2.25
C GLN A 87 -3.29 -21.34 -0.96
N VAL A 88 -4.38 -20.93 -0.33
CA VAL A 88 -4.38 -20.23 0.96
C VAL A 88 -5.47 -20.79 1.86
N THR A 89 -5.27 -20.70 3.17
CA THR A 89 -6.32 -20.89 4.18
C THR A 89 -6.76 -19.53 4.70
N PHE A 90 -8.01 -19.47 5.16
CA PHE A 90 -8.63 -18.23 5.61
C PHE A 90 -8.79 -18.23 7.13
N ASP A 91 -8.58 -17.07 7.75
CA ASP A 91 -8.75 -16.91 9.18
C ASP A 91 -10.07 -16.22 9.52
N CYS A 92 -10.30 -15.04 8.97
CA CYS A 92 -11.57 -14.32 9.04
C CYS A 92 -11.55 -13.18 8.01
N TYR A 93 -12.72 -12.61 7.71
CA TYR A 93 -12.83 -11.42 6.86
C TYR A 93 -13.20 -10.18 7.67
N THR A 94 -12.88 -9.01 7.13
CA THR A 94 -13.33 -7.72 7.62
C THR A 94 -13.93 -6.90 6.49
N ILE A 95 -14.73 -5.90 6.84
CA ILE A 95 -15.27 -4.93 5.91
C ILE A 95 -14.64 -3.59 6.27
N ASN A 96 -13.91 -2.99 5.32
CA ASN A 96 -13.30 -1.69 5.54
C ASN A 96 -14.33 -0.56 5.40
N ASP A 97 -13.91 0.67 5.70
CA ASP A 97 -14.78 1.86 5.66
C ASP A 97 -15.37 2.16 4.26
N TYR A 98 -14.81 1.56 3.21
CA TYR A 98 -15.29 1.67 1.83
C TYR A 98 -16.25 0.54 1.42
N GLY A 99 -16.65 -0.33 2.35
CA GLY A 99 -17.53 -1.46 2.08
C GLY A 99 -16.85 -2.64 1.35
N ASN A 100 -15.53 -2.61 1.20
CA ASN A 100 -14.79 -3.70 0.59
C ASN A 100 -14.47 -4.79 1.62
N THR A 101 -14.57 -6.05 1.22
CA THR A 101 -14.28 -7.19 2.08
C THR A 101 -12.86 -7.71 1.85
N TRP A 102 -12.18 -8.04 2.95
CA TRP A 102 -10.78 -8.45 2.95
C TRP A 102 -10.60 -9.60 3.91
N THR A 103 -9.85 -10.61 3.49
CA THR A 103 -9.58 -11.82 4.27
C THR A 103 -8.14 -11.85 4.73
N TRP A 104 -7.91 -12.20 5.98
CA TRP A 104 -6.58 -12.58 6.43
C TRP A 104 -6.27 -13.99 5.95
N VAL A 105 -5.17 -14.12 5.20
CA VAL A 105 -4.77 -15.39 4.60
C VAL A 105 -3.49 -15.94 5.22
N ARG A 106 -3.48 -17.27 5.34
CA ARG A 106 -2.31 -18.06 5.71
C ARG A 106 -1.92 -19.00 4.58
N ASP A 107 -0.68 -19.46 4.62
CA ASP A 107 -0.27 -20.56 3.78
C ASP A 107 -0.94 -21.88 4.27
N PRO A 108 -0.95 -22.94 3.46
CA PRO A 108 -1.53 -24.23 3.86
C PRO A 108 -0.84 -24.90 5.08
N ARG A 109 0.33 -24.40 5.50
CA ARG A 109 1.05 -24.85 6.70
C ARG A 109 0.72 -24.01 7.93
N GLY A 110 -0.13 -22.99 7.79
CA GLY A 110 -0.58 -22.11 8.87
C GLY A 110 0.33 -20.91 9.12
N ALA A 111 1.30 -20.62 8.24
CA ALA A 111 2.10 -19.40 8.35
C ALA A 111 1.28 -18.18 7.90
N SER A 112 1.32 -17.12 8.70
CA SER A 112 0.66 -15.83 8.41
C SER A 112 1.27 -15.14 7.19
N ILE A 113 0.42 -14.64 6.29
CA ILE A 113 0.85 -13.90 5.10
C ILE A 113 0.36 -12.45 5.17
N GLY A 114 -0.95 -12.22 5.30
CA GLY A 114 -1.53 -10.89 5.46
C GLY A 114 -2.95 -10.72 4.91
N TRP A 115 -3.38 -9.47 4.70
CA TRP A 115 -4.72 -9.15 4.19
C TRP A 115 -4.75 -9.20 2.66
N VAL A 116 -5.74 -9.89 2.11
CA VAL A 116 -5.99 -9.99 0.67
C VAL A 116 -7.42 -9.58 0.37
N TYR A 117 -7.61 -8.81 -0.70
CA TYR A 117 -8.93 -8.40 -1.17
C TYR A 117 -9.72 -9.62 -1.67
N ASP A 118 -10.95 -9.79 -1.20
CA ASP A 118 -11.71 -11.02 -1.40
C ASP A 118 -12.03 -11.31 -2.87
N GLU A 119 -12.16 -10.27 -3.70
CA GLU A 119 -12.34 -10.43 -5.14
C GLU A 119 -11.18 -11.18 -5.83
N TYR A 120 -9.99 -11.20 -5.20
CA TYR A 120 -8.83 -11.93 -5.70
C TYR A 120 -8.77 -13.37 -5.20
N LEU A 121 -9.77 -13.81 -4.43
CA LEU A 121 -9.86 -15.15 -3.87
C LEU A 121 -11.07 -15.89 -4.45
N ASN A 122 -10.92 -17.19 -4.66
CA ASN A 122 -12.04 -18.11 -4.92
C ASN A 122 -12.14 -19.06 -3.72
N PRO A 123 -13.26 -19.09 -2.98
CA PRO A 123 -14.61 -18.61 -3.35
C PRO A 123 -15.03 -17.23 -2.78
N LYS A 124 -14.17 -16.20 -2.79
CA LYS A 124 -14.37 -14.85 -2.17
C LYS A 124 -13.96 -14.72 -0.69
N GLY A 125 -12.95 -15.47 -0.26
CA GLY A 125 -12.35 -15.30 1.06
C GLY A 125 -13.09 -16.06 2.18
N ALA A 126 -12.90 -15.60 3.42
CA ALA A 126 -13.56 -16.17 4.60
C ALA A 126 -15.06 -15.84 4.61
N MET A 127 -15.82 -16.70 5.30
CA MET A 127 -17.25 -16.53 5.57
C MET A 127 -17.50 -16.07 7.02
N THR A 128 -16.50 -16.16 7.89
CA THR A 128 -16.57 -15.69 9.29
C THR A 128 -15.97 -14.29 9.45
N LEU A 129 -16.74 -13.36 10.02
CA LEU A 129 -16.29 -11.99 10.31
C LEU A 129 -15.26 -12.00 11.45
N CYS A 130 -14.20 -11.21 11.31
CA CYS A 130 -13.23 -11.01 12.38
C CYS A 130 -13.89 -10.33 13.59
N PRO A 131 -13.58 -10.77 14.83
CA PRO A 131 -14.08 -10.13 16.02
C PRO A 131 -13.58 -8.68 16.10
N LYS A 132 -14.45 -7.78 16.55
CA LYS A 132 -14.07 -6.42 16.95
C LYS A 132 -13.83 -6.43 18.46
N TYR A 133 -12.75 -5.79 18.90
CA TYR A 133 -12.53 -5.51 20.33
C TYR A 133 -13.22 -4.22 20.74
#